data_AF-A0A524HRQ0-F1
#
_entry.id   AF-A0A524HRQ0-F1
#
_cell.length_a   1.000
_cell.length_b   1.000
_cell.length_c   1.000
_cell.angle_alpha   90.00
_cell.angle_beta   90.00
_cell.angle_gamma   90.00
#
_symmetry.space_group_name_H-M   'P 1'
#
loop_
_entity.id
_entity.type
_entity.pdbx_description
1 polymer ?
#
loop_
_entity_poly.entity_id
_entity_poly.type
_entity_poly.pdbx_seq_one_letter_code
_entity_poly.pdbx_strand_id
1 'polypeptide(L)'
;MNSAYVRAQLLIALRVARFEKGAVHEFDHSLDGFFRSFFGIVLCAPLYTLVLYAERRIVANAPLETPDVLFSPLPAVNFAFLTMETLTYLAHWIAFPVAMIYLTRLLGAQERYVPFIVAFNWTSCVALTLTTLPSLLYLIGAASILGANAISFPIVMFAVAYHWLVARETLAI
;
A
#
# COMPACT_ATOMS: atom_id res chain seq x y z
N MET A 1 11.86 17.28 -2.23
CA MET A 1 11.12 16.49 -3.25
C MET A 1 10.38 17.44 -4.17
N ASN A 2 10.51 17.32 -5.49
CA ASN A 2 9.80 18.17 -6.46
C ASN A 2 8.42 17.54 -6.80
N SER A 3 7.35 18.33 -6.83
CA SER A 3 6.00 17.86 -7.18
C SER A 3 5.91 17.29 -8.61
N ALA A 4 6.67 17.83 -9.55
CA ALA A 4 6.74 17.32 -10.93
C ALA A 4 7.31 15.89 -10.97
N TYR A 5 8.31 15.61 -10.14
CA TYR A 5 8.89 14.28 -10.01
C TYR A 5 7.87 13.28 -9.45
N VAL A 6 7.22 13.60 -8.33
CA VAL A 6 6.21 12.73 -7.71
C VAL A 6 5.08 12.45 -8.71
N ARG A 7 4.59 13.48 -9.41
CA ARG A 7 3.56 13.33 -10.44
C ARG A 7 4.02 12.38 -11.56
N ALA A 8 5.24 12.52 -12.06
CA ALA A 8 5.76 11.65 -13.11
C ALA A 8 5.80 10.18 -12.66
N GLN A 9 6.33 9.90 -11.46
CA GLN A 9 6.40 8.54 -10.93
C GLN A 9 5.01 7.94 -10.70
N LEU A 10 4.04 8.73 -10.19
CA LEU A 10 2.65 8.26 -10.03
C LEU A 10 1.96 8.01 -11.37
N LEU A 11 2.22 8.81 -12.40
CA LEU A 11 1.68 8.58 -13.74
C LEU A 11 2.22 7.28 -14.34
N ILE A 12 3.51 6.99 -14.13
CA ILE A 12 4.11 5.70 -14.52
C ILE A 12 3.41 4.56 -13.77
N ALA A 13 3.26 4.67 -12.45
CA ALA A 13 2.53 3.67 -11.66
C ALA A 13 1.10 3.43 -12.19
N LEU A 14 0.36 4.49 -12.52
CA LEU A 14 -0.97 4.38 -13.13
C LEU A 14 -0.95 3.71 -14.51
N ARG A 15 0.12 3.87 -15.31
CA ARG A 15 0.30 3.15 -16.57
C ARG A 15 0.57 1.66 -16.34
N VAL A 16 1.40 1.32 -15.35
CA VAL A 16 1.61 -0.08 -14.93
C VAL A 16 0.30 -0.69 -14.43
N ALA A 17 -0.52 0.04 -13.69
CA ALA A 17 -1.85 -0.40 -13.23
C ALA A 17 -2.82 -0.70 -14.37
N ARG A 18 -2.61 -0.10 -15.56
CA ARG A 18 -3.33 -0.40 -16.81
C ARG A 18 -2.68 -1.50 -17.65
N PHE A 19 -1.70 -2.21 -17.09
CA PHE A 19 -0.94 -3.26 -17.78
C PHE A 19 -0.23 -2.78 -19.06
N GLU A 20 0.19 -1.51 -19.07
CA GLU A 20 0.94 -0.96 -20.20
C GLU A 20 2.34 -1.58 -20.26
N LYS A 21 2.68 -2.19 -21.40
CA LYS A 21 3.96 -2.89 -21.60
C LYS A 21 5.14 -1.92 -21.47
N GLY A 22 6.14 -2.32 -20.70
CA GLY A 22 7.38 -1.56 -20.54
C GLY A 22 7.29 -0.33 -19.64
N ALA A 23 6.11 0.10 -19.21
CA ALA A 23 5.95 1.29 -18.35
C ALA A 23 6.76 1.19 -17.05
N VAL A 24 6.92 -0.02 -16.50
CA VAL A 24 7.71 -0.25 -15.28
C VAL A 24 9.20 0.08 -15.44
N HIS A 25 9.72 0.14 -16.67
CA HIS A 25 11.11 0.50 -16.95
C HIS A 25 11.33 2.01 -17.06
N GLU A 26 10.26 2.82 -16.99
CA GLU A 26 10.32 4.28 -17.07
C GLU A 26 10.48 4.94 -15.69
N PHE A 27 10.41 4.17 -14.61
CA PHE A 27 10.68 4.68 -13.27
C PHE A 27 12.14 5.16 -13.15
N ASP A 28 12.39 6.04 -12.17
CA ASP A 28 13.74 6.50 -11.87
C ASP A 28 14.53 5.40 -11.13
N HIS A 29 15.15 4.51 -11.89
CA HIS A 29 15.92 3.37 -11.37
C HIS A 29 17.31 3.73 -10.81
N SER A 30 17.61 5.02 -10.64
CA SER A 30 18.86 5.47 -10.03
C SER A 30 18.88 5.21 -8.52
N LEU A 31 20.07 5.27 -7.92
CA LEU A 31 20.22 5.22 -6.46
C LEU A 31 19.51 6.39 -5.76
N ASP A 32 19.48 7.57 -6.37
CA ASP A 32 18.70 8.70 -5.86
C ASP A 32 17.20 8.40 -5.94
N GLY A 33 16.75 7.79 -7.03
CA GLY A 33 15.38 7.34 -7.23
C GLY A 33 14.93 6.34 -6.17
N PHE A 34 15.82 5.45 -5.74
CA PHE A 34 15.59 4.54 -4.61
C PHE A 34 15.20 5.31 -3.34
N PHE A 35 16.03 6.25 -2.88
CA PHE A 35 15.73 7.02 -1.67
C PHE A 35 14.50 7.91 -1.84
N ARG A 36 14.29 8.47 -3.04
CA ARG A 36 13.09 9.28 -3.34
C ARG A 36 11.81 8.46 -3.33
N SER A 37 11.85 7.19 -3.71
CA SER A 37 10.68 6.31 -3.72
C SER A 37 10.08 6.11 -2.31
N PHE A 38 10.90 6.20 -1.25
CA PHE A 38 10.43 6.17 0.14
C PHE A 38 9.62 7.41 0.56
N PHE A 39 9.58 8.45 -0.27
CA PHE A 39 8.60 9.53 -0.09
C PHE A 39 7.15 9.04 -0.15
N GLY A 40 6.92 7.83 -0.68
CA GLY A 40 5.66 7.09 -0.53
C GLY A 40 5.18 7.00 0.92
N ILE A 41 6.07 6.88 1.91
CA ILE A 41 5.73 6.90 3.35
C ILE A 41 4.99 8.20 3.72
N VAL A 42 5.46 9.34 3.25
CA VAL A 42 4.83 10.63 3.57
C VAL A 42 3.53 10.79 2.79
N LEU A 43 3.54 10.42 1.51
CA LEU A 43 2.38 10.53 0.62
C LEU A 43 1.20 9.65 1.09
N CYS A 44 1.51 8.47 1.62
CA CYS A 44 0.53 7.46 2.00
C CYS A 44 0.07 7.56 3.47
N ALA A 45 0.79 8.28 4.33
CA ALA A 45 0.42 8.48 5.73
C ALA A 45 -1.04 8.97 5.94
N PRO A 46 -1.56 9.96 5.19
CA PRO A 46 -2.96 10.38 5.33
C PRO A 46 -3.95 9.27 4.93
N LEU A 47 -3.62 8.46 3.91
CA LEU A 47 -4.46 7.32 3.51
C LEU A 47 -4.49 6.25 4.59
N TYR A 48 -3.34 5.91 5.18
CA TYR A 48 -3.26 4.98 6.29
C TYR A 48 -4.07 5.46 7.49
N THR A 49 -3.96 6.74 7.84
CA THR A 49 -4.71 7.33 8.97
C THR A 49 -6.22 7.24 8.74
N LEU A 50 -6.67 7.46 7.50
CA LEU A 50 -8.06 7.33 7.11
C LEU A 50 -8.57 5.88 7.20
N VAL A 51 -7.77 4.91 6.73
CA VAL A 51 -8.08 3.48 6.87
C VAL A 51 -8.17 3.09 8.34
N LEU A 52 -7.19 3.48 9.16
CA LEU A 52 -7.19 3.22 10.60
C LEU A 52 -8.43 3.82 11.29
N TYR A 53 -8.82 5.03 10.90
CA TYR A 53 -10.04 5.65 11.39
C TYR A 53 -11.30 4.84 10.99
N ALA A 54 -11.39 4.42 9.72
CA ALA A 54 -12.49 3.58 9.24
C ALA A 54 -12.57 2.24 9.97
N GLU A 55 -11.46 1.53 10.13
CA GLU A 55 -11.38 0.26 10.86
C GLU A 55 -11.90 0.39 12.30
N ARG A 56 -11.50 1.46 13.00
CA ARG A 56 -12.00 1.73 14.34
C ARG A 56 -13.51 2.01 14.36
N ARG A 57 -14.05 2.69 13.35
CA ARG A 57 -15.50 2.92 13.22
C ARG A 57 -16.25 1.63 12.89
N ILE A 58 -15.69 0.79 12.01
CA ILE A 58 -16.22 -0.53 11.68
C ILE A 58 -16.33 -1.37 12.95
N VAL A 59 -15.24 -1.55 13.70
CA VAL A 59 -15.24 -2.36 14.93
C VAL A 59 -16.18 -1.79 15.99
N ALA A 60 -16.26 -0.45 16.14
CA ALA A 60 -17.18 0.17 17.09
C ALA A 60 -18.66 -0.02 16.71
N ASN A 61 -18.99 -0.08 15.42
CA ASN A 61 -20.36 -0.25 14.92
C ASN A 61 -20.70 -1.72 14.66
N ALA A 62 -19.72 -2.63 14.66
CA ALA A 62 -19.92 -4.04 14.31
C ALA A 62 -20.95 -4.77 15.18
N PRO A 63 -21.12 -4.49 16.50
CA PRO A 63 -22.21 -5.09 17.28
C PRO A 63 -23.62 -4.72 16.78
N LEU A 64 -23.76 -3.61 16.05
CA LEU A 64 -25.05 -3.16 15.48
C LEU A 64 -25.38 -3.91 14.18
N GLU A 65 -24.38 -4.26 13.39
CA GLU A 65 -24.55 -4.93 12.08
C GLU A 65 -24.38 -6.45 12.17
N THR A 66 -23.60 -6.94 13.13
CA THR A 66 -23.26 -8.36 13.34
C THR A 66 -23.30 -8.72 14.83
N PRO A 67 -24.50 -8.81 15.43
CA PRO A 67 -24.67 -8.98 16.88
C PRO A 67 -24.12 -10.31 17.44
N ASP A 68 -23.96 -11.33 16.59
CA ASP A 68 -23.47 -12.66 16.98
C ASP A 68 -21.93 -12.76 17.08
N VAL A 69 -21.20 -11.69 16.71
CA VAL A 69 -19.72 -11.68 16.71
C VAL A 69 -19.20 -10.95 17.94
N LEU A 70 -18.39 -11.63 18.76
CA LEU A 70 -17.76 -11.04 19.94
C LEU A 70 -16.55 -10.18 19.51
N PHE A 71 -16.61 -8.88 19.77
CA PHE A 71 -15.49 -7.97 19.48
C PHE A 71 -14.73 -7.62 20.76
N SER A 72 -13.40 -7.63 20.67
CA SER A 72 -12.55 -7.08 21.74
C SER A 72 -12.69 -5.55 21.78
N PRO A 73 -12.81 -4.92 22.95
CA PRO A 73 -12.85 -3.48 23.05
C PRO A 73 -11.58 -2.86 22.45
N LEU A 74 -11.77 -1.84 21.61
CA LEU A 74 -10.65 -1.13 21.00
C LEU A 74 -9.84 -0.39 22.08
N PRO A 75 -8.50 -0.41 22.02
CA PRO A 75 -7.68 0.43 22.88
C PRO A 75 -8.00 1.91 22.65
N ALA A 76 -7.98 2.70 23.72
CA ALA A 76 -8.17 4.14 23.65
C ALA A 76 -7.10 4.80 22.76
N VAL A 77 -7.49 5.85 22.03
CA VAL A 77 -6.53 6.65 21.25
C VAL A 77 -5.71 7.49 22.22
N ASN A 78 -4.53 6.97 22.57
CA ASN A 78 -3.56 7.63 23.44
C ASN A 78 -2.17 7.63 22.78
N PHE A 79 -1.18 8.23 23.45
CA PHE A 79 0.18 8.33 22.92
C PHE A 79 0.81 6.95 22.60
N ALA A 80 0.57 5.94 23.42
CA ALA A 80 1.08 4.59 23.19
C ALA A 80 0.46 3.97 21.94
N PHE A 81 -0.86 4.10 21.76
CA PHE A 81 -1.56 3.66 20.55
C PHE A 81 -1.00 4.34 19.29
N LEU A 82 -0.89 5.68 19.31
CA LEU A 82 -0.36 6.43 18.16
C LEU A 82 1.09 6.04 17.83
N THR A 83 1.90 5.78 18.85
CA THR A 83 3.27 5.31 18.68
C THR A 83 3.30 3.94 18.04
N MET A 84 2.50 2.98 18.53
CA MET A 84 2.42 1.64 17.96
C MET A 84 1.94 1.66 16.51
N GLU A 85 0.89 2.42 16.20
CA GLU A 85 0.39 2.54 14.83
C GLU A 85 1.40 3.18 13.88
N THR A 86 2.15 4.19 14.36
CA THR A 86 3.22 4.81 13.58
C THR A 86 4.36 3.81 13.31
N LEU A 87 4.77 3.02 14.32
CA LEU A 87 5.79 2.00 14.16
C LEU A 87 5.33 0.88 13.23
N THR A 88 4.08 0.43 13.34
CA THR A 88 3.46 -0.55 12.44
C THR A 88 3.45 -0.04 11.01
N TYR A 89 3.06 1.22 10.81
CA TYR A 89 3.08 1.86 9.49
C TYR A 89 4.49 1.88 8.89
N LEU A 90 5.49 2.35 9.64
CA LEU A 90 6.88 2.38 9.18
C LEU A 90 7.43 0.98 8.94
N ALA A 91 7.07 0.00 9.79
CA ALA A 91 7.48 -1.39 9.63
C ALA A 91 6.95 -1.96 8.32
N HIS A 92 5.69 -1.68 7.93
CA HIS A 92 5.17 -2.12 6.63
C HIS A 92 5.98 -1.60 5.43
N TRP A 93 6.47 -0.37 5.50
CA TRP A 93 7.30 0.22 4.44
C TRP A 93 8.75 -0.29 4.42
N ILE A 94 9.30 -0.67 5.56
CA ILE A 94 10.72 -1.04 5.68
C ILE A 94 10.93 -2.55 5.63
N ALA A 95 10.03 -3.34 6.23
CA ALA A 95 10.17 -4.78 6.36
C ALA A 95 10.28 -5.47 4.99
N PHE A 96 9.44 -5.07 4.03
CA PHE A 96 9.45 -5.67 2.70
C PHE A 96 10.75 -5.36 1.93
N PRO A 97 11.20 -4.09 1.78
CA PRO A 97 12.51 -3.81 1.19
C PRO A 97 13.68 -4.51 1.88
N VAL A 98 13.65 -4.66 3.20
CA VAL A 98 14.69 -5.40 3.94
C VAL A 98 14.65 -6.90 3.60
N ALA A 99 13.48 -7.51 3.60
CA ALA A 99 13.32 -8.92 3.20
C ALA A 99 13.81 -9.16 1.77
N MET A 100 13.56 -8.21 0.86
CA MET A 100 13.95 -8.29 -0.54
C MET A 100 15.45 -8.23 -0.77
N ILE A 101 16.24 -7.70 0.17
CA ILE A 101 17.72 -7.82 0.11
C ILE A 101 18.13 -9.29 0.13
N TYR A 102 17.48 -10.11 0.95
CA TYR A 102 17.77 -11.54 1.04
C TYR A 102 17.17 -12.31 -0.14
N LEU A 103 15.91 -12.02 -0.51
CA LEU A 103 15.23 -12.71 -1.60
C LEU A 103 15.91 -12.48 -2.96
N THR A 104 16.34 -11.25 -3.26
CA THR A 104 17.09 -10.97 -4.50
C THR A 104 18.43 -11.69 -4.55
N ARG A 105 19.11 -11.89 -3.41
CA ARG A 105 20.32 -12.74 -3.34
C ARG A 105 20.03 -14.20 -3.62
N LEU A 106 18.96 -14.75 -3.04
CA LEU A 106 18.54 -16.13 -3.28
C LEU A 106 18.17 -16.37 -4.75
N LEU A 107 17.61 -15.37 -5.42
CA LEU A 107 17.23 -15.43 -6.83
C LEU A 107 18.37 -15.07 -7.80
N GLY A 108 19.57 -14.70 -7.32
CA GLY A 108 20.66 -14.22 -8.17
C GLY A 108 20.37 -12.88 -8.87
N ALA A 109 19.46 -12.08 -8.34
CA ALA A 109 18.92 -10.85 -8.93
C ALA A 109 19.33 -9.58 -8.15
N GLN A 110 20.50 -9.56 -7.51
CA GLN A 110 20.92 -8.45 -6.64
C GLN A 110 20.96 -7.10 -7.36
N GLU A 111 21.40 -7.08 -8.62
CA GLU A 111 21.48 -5.88 -9.45
C GLU A 111 20.09 -5.28 -9.75
N ARG A 112 19.03 -6.07 -9.59
CA ARG A 112 17.64 -5.69 -9.84
C ARG A 112 16.93 -5.19 -8.57
N TYR A 113 17.59 -5.23 -7.41
CA TYR A 113 17.01 -4.78 -6.14
C TYR A 113 16.54 -3.33 -6.19
N VAL A 114 17.41 -2.41 -6.61
CA VAL A 114 17.09 -0.98 -6.68
C VAL A 114 15.93 -0.71 -7.66
N PRO A 115 15.98 -1.18 -8.93
CA PRO A 115 14.87 -1.04 -9.86
C PRO A 115 13.54 -1.57 -9.32
N PHE A 116 13.58 -2.75 -8.67
CA PHE A 116 12.40 -3.36 -8.08
C PHE A 116 11.81 -2.53 -6.95
N ILE A 117 12.61 -2.09 -5.97
CA ILE A 117 12.09 -1.32 -4.83
C ILE A 117 11.54 0.03 -5.25
N VAL A 118 12.17 0.72 -6.22
CA VAL A 118 11.63 1.97 -6.77
C VAL A 118 10.24 1.74 -7.34
N ALA A 119 10.10 0.75 -8.23
CA ALA A 119 8.83 0.44 -8.87
C ALA A 119 7.79 0.04 -7.82
N PHE A 120 8.14 -0.87 -6.92
CA PHE A 120 7.28 -1.38 -5.85
C PHE A 120 6.74 -0.26 -4.95
N ASN A 121 7.58 0.69 -4.54
CA ASN A 121 7.16 1.78 -3.65
C ASN A 121 6.16 2.73 -4.34
N TRP A 122 6.41 3.10 -5.60
CA TRP A 122 5.50 3.97 -6.34
C TRP A 122 4.19 3.28 -6.72
N THR A 123 4.24 2.00 -7.10
CA THR A 123 3.05 1.21 -7.36
C THR A 123 2.24 0.96 -6.09
N SER A 124 2.89 0.77 -4.94
CA SER A 124 2.23 0.66 -3.63
C SER A 124 1.41 1.90 -3.28
N CYS A 125 1.81 3.10 -3.71
CA CYS A 125 1.00 4.31 -3.51
C CYS A 125 -0.36 4.21 -4.23
N VAL A 126 -0.37 3.67 -5.46
CA VAL A 126 -1.60 3.44 -6.23
C VAL A 126 -2.44 2.34 -5.60
N ALA A 127 -1.82 1.23 -5.21
CA ALA A 127 -2.50 0.12 -4.53
C ALA A 127 -3.13 0.56 -3.20
N LEU A 128 -2.42 1.36 -2.40
CA LEU A 128 -2.95 1.89 -1.14
C LEU A 128 -4.12 2.86 -1.38
N THR A 129 -4.03 3.69 -2.41
CA THR A 129 -5.13 4.59 -2.79
C THR A 129 -6.39 3.79 -3.12
N LEU A 130 -6.27 2.70 -3.89
CA LEU A 130 -7.41 1.84 -4.22
C LEU A 130 -7.95 1.10 -2.99
N THR A 131 -7.08 0.54 -2.14
CA THR A 131 -7.49 -0.16 -0.91
C THR A 131 -8.12 0.76 0.13
N THR A 132 -7.95 2.08 0.00
CA THR A 132 -8.63 3.08 0.84
C THR A 132 -10.10 3.29 0.42
N LEU A 133 -10.48 2.94 -0.82
CA LEU A 133 -11.84 3.18 -1.34
C LEU A 133 -12.95 2.50 -0.53
N PRO A 134 -12.85 1.21 -0.13
CA PRO A 134 -13.87 0.57 0.72
C PRO A 134 -14.06 1.29 2.05
N SER A 135 -12.96 1.75 2.66
CA SER A 135 -12.98 2.52 3.91
C SER A 135 -13.72 3.85 3.74
N LEU A 136 -13.48 4.57 2.63
CA LEU A 136 -14.19 5.80 2.29
C LEU A 136 -15.68 5.56 2.08
N LEU A 137 -16.05 4.54 1.30
CA LEU A 137 -17.45 4.19 1.03
C LEU A 137 -18.20 3.84 2.33
N TYR A 138 -17.55 3.12 3.24
CA TYR A 138 -18.11 2.84 4.56
C TYR A 138 -18.32 4.14 5.37
N LEU A 139 -17.29 5.00 5.46
CA LEU A 139 -17.34 6.21 6.27
C LEU A 139 -18.42 7.21 5.82
N ILE A 140 -18.71 7.28 4.52
CA ILE A 140 -19.78 8.14 3.98
C ILE A 140 -21.16 7.47 3.97
N GLY A 141 -21.28 6.23 4.48
CA GLY A 141 -22.54 5.47 4.52
C GLY A 141 -22.97 4.91 3.16
N ALA A 142 -22.09 4.89 2.16
CA ALA A 142 -22.35 4.34 0.83
C ALA A 142 -22.16 2.81 0.76
N ALA A 143 -21.58 2.19 1.80
CA ALA A 143 -21.43 0.75 1.93
C ALA A 143 -21.63 0.30 3.39
N SER A 144 -22.28 -0.85 3.59
CA SER A 144 -22.26 -1.57 4.87
C SER A 144 -20.89 -2.22 5.12
N ILE A 145 -20.65 -2.79 6.31
CA ILE A 145 -19.42 -3.54 6.59
C ILE A 145 -19.25 -4.68 5.58
N LEU A 146 -20.31 -5.44 5.31
CA LEU A 146 -20.29 -6.52 4.31
C LEU A 146 -20.00 -6.00 2.90
N GLY A 147 -20.62 -4.87 2.51
CA GLY A 147 -20.40 -4.25 1.22
C GLY A 147 -18.97 -3.77 1.03
N ALA A 148 -18.40 -3.10 2.04
CA ALA A 148 -17.00 -2.67 2.02
C ALA A 148 -16.05 -3.87 1.90
N ASN A 149 -16.28 -4.94 2.66
CA ASN A 149 -15.47 -6.17 2.57
C ASN A 149 -15.57 -6.84 1.19
N ALA A 150 -16.76 -6.89 0.60
CA ALA A 150 -16.97 -7.43 -0.75
C ALA A 150 -16.22 -6.64 -1.82
N ILE A 151 -16.09 -5.31 -1.67
CA ILE A 151 -15.31 -4.43 -2.56
C ILE A 151 -13.80 -4.57 -2.30
N SER A 152 -13.38 -4.75 -1.05
CA SER A 152 -11.97 -4.94 -0.69
C SER A 152 -11.35 -6.15 -1.38
N PHE A 153 -12.08 -7.26 -1.49
CA PHE A 153 -11.56 -8.50 -2.07
C PHE A 153 -11.01 -8.35 -3.50
N PRO A 154 -11.78 -7.88 -4.51
CA PRO A 154 -11.24 -7.69 -5.86
C PRO A 154 -10.11 -6.65 -5.91
N ILE A 155 -10.11 -5.64 -5.03
CA ILE A 155 -9.02 -4.65 -4.96
C ILE A 155 -7.73 -5.29 -4.46
N VAL A 156 -7.79 -6.16 -3.45
CA VAL A 156 -6.63 -6.92 -2.97
C VAL A 156 -6.11 -7.87 -4.05
N MET A 157 -7.01 -8.58 -4.74
CA MET A 157 -6.62 -9.45 -5.87
C MET A 157 -5.94 -8.66 -6.99
N PHE A 158 -6.46 -7.47 -7.31
CA PHE A 158 -5.81 -6.54 -8.23
C PHE A 158 -4.43 -6.12 -7.73
N ALA A 159 -4.30 -5.71 -6.46
CA ALA A 159 -3.02 -5.28 -5.87
C ALA A 159 -1.97 -6.39 -5.91
N VAL A 160 -2.36 -7.64 -5.64
CA VAL A 160 -1.49 -8.82 -5.76
C VAL A 160 -1.04 -9.02 -7.21
N ALA A 161 -1.97 -9.03 -8.17
CA ALA A 161 -1.64 -9.18 -9.59
C ALA A 161 -0.75 -8.03 -10.11
N TYR A 162 -1.00 -6.82 -9.62
CA TYR A 162 -0.27 -5.60 -9.96
C TYR A 162 1.18 -5.64 -9.42
N HIS A 163 1.38 -6.04 -8.16
CA HIS A 163 2.73 -6.22 -7.61
C HIS A 163 3.45 -7.44 -8.17
N TRP A 164 2.73 -8.50 -8.50
CA TRP A 164 3.29 -9.63 -9.24
C TRP A 164 3.83 -9.20 -10.60
N LEU A 165 3.08 -8.38 -11.36
CA LEU A 165 3.56 -7.81 -12.62
C LEU A 165 4.86 -7.01 -12.42
N VAL A 166 4.91 -6.14 -11.41
CA VAL A 166 6.14 -5.38 -11.09
C VAL A 166 7.30 -6.31 -10.79
N ALA A 167 7.10 -7.32 -9.94
CA ALA A 167 8.13 -8.30 -9.60
C ALA A 167 8.62 -9.06 -10.85
N ARG A 168 7.69 -9.57 -11.67
CA ARG A 168 7.98 -10.31 -12.90
C ARG A 168 8.86 -9.50 -13.86
N GLU A 169 8.46 -8.28 -14.16
CA GLU A 169 9.13 -7.44 -15.16
C GLU A 169 10.48 -6.89 -14.67
N THR A 170 10.59 -6.54 -13.38
CA THR A 170 11.85 -5.96 -12.83
C THR A 170 12.85 -7.02 -12.40
N LEU A 171 12.40 -8.13 -11.82
CA LEU A 171 13.25 -9.25 -11.39
C LEU A 171 13.54 -10.25 -12.52
N ALA A 172 12.82 -10.19 -13.64
CA ALA A 172 12.90 -11.13 -14.78
C ALA A 172 12.70 -12.59 -14.35
N ILE A 173 11.65 -12.82 -13.57
CA ILE A 173 11.16 -14.15 -13.15
C ILE A 173 9.89 -14.55 -13.90
#